data_AF-A0A080YYG5-F1
#
_entry.id   AF-A0A080YYG5-F1
#
_cell.length_a   1.000
_cell.length_b   1.000
_cell.length_c   1.000
_cell.angle_alpha   90.00
_cell.angle_beta   90.00
_cell.angle_gamma   90.00
#
_symmetry.space_group_name_H-M   'P 1'
#
loop_
_entity.id
_entity.type
_entity.pdbx_description
1 polymer ?
#
loop_
_entity_poly.entity_id
_entity_poly.type
_entity_poly.pdbx_seq_one_letter_code
_entity_poly.pdbx_strand_id
1 'polypeptide(L)'
;MSSEVEGISQHWLVSKIFLSYLIAITGSFCTIQLMEKWRSAIDTRDKFILMLLSSIALGGCGIWCMHFTGMNALELSREDGSVLTVDFEAGLTILSFICAVGGVFVGLKIASADPFFLELEQEKRKSILVKDLASTAMSDVVNKQKVAKRIKFIALFSRLPRIAGGGLFAALGVLVMHYLGMMAQRTHADMTLTAGLVVLSVLIAFFTATAAFWILFRALTFFQDSELLRLGSALIMGIAVCGTHYSGMGAASYTFNAEGMGDGGLVMKGSQAAILASHGSLLFCYWVMTWSVASSVRNIASMTSNLSKVSKRDHGPGVARKIVVGQAKVANSSNRANETGPKPSAPAAVVSVVRQESVVDMDSKSSVSEFVEV
;
A
#
# COMPACT_ATOMS: atom_id res chain seq x y z
N MET A 1 -48.64 -1.36 -37.72
CA MET A 1 -48.47 -0.37 -36.64
C MET A 1 -46.98 -0.28 -36.38
N SER A 2 -46.36 0.84 -36.73
CA SER A 2 -44.91 1.03 -36.60
C SER A 2 -44.55 1.16 -35.12
N SER A 3 -43.75 0.23 -34.61
CA SER A 3 -43.08 0.39 -33.33
C SER A 3 -42.01 1.47 -33.49
N GLU A 4 -42.37 2.71 -33.15
CA GLU A 4 -41.38 3.76 -32.92
C GLU A 4 -40.42 3.26 -31.84
N VAL A 5 -39.12 3.26 -32.15
CA VAL A 5 -38.08 2.83 -31.22
C VAL A 5 -37.88 3.98 -30.24
N GLU A 6 -38.69 4.00 -29.18
CA GLU A 6 -38.62 5.02 -28.12
C GLU A 6 -37.20 5.07 -27.55
N GLY A 7 -36.48 6.14 -27.90
CA GLY A 7 -35.06 6.26 -27.61
C GLY A 7 -34.81 6.57 -26.14
N ILE A 8 -33.96 5.78 -25.48
CA ILE A 8 -33.40 6.16 -24.19
C ILE A 8 -32.22 7.10 -24.43
N SER A 9 -32.32 8.33 -23.94
CA SER A 9 -31.21 9.28 -23.90
C SER A 9 -30.38 9.09 -22.63
N GLN A 10 -29.05 9.14 -22.79
CA GLN A 10 -28.08 8.95 -21.69
C GLN A 10 -27.52 10.30 -21.24
N HIS A 11 -27.77 10.67 -19.98
CA HIS A 11 -27.29 11.92 -19.39
C HIS A 11 -26.27 11.63 -18.29
N TRP A 12 -25.11 12.28 -18.38
CA TRP A 12 -23.97 12.04 -17.48
C TRP A 12 -23.82 13.16 -16.45
N LEU A 13 -24.05 12.85 -15.18
CA LEU A 13 -23.89 13.80 -14.08
C LEU A 13 -22.43 13.93 -13.65
N VAL A 14 -21.78 14.98 -14.15
CA VAL A 14 -20.37 15.33 -13.87
C VAL A 14 -20.06 15.37 -12.36
N SER A 15 -21.00 15.82 -11.53
CA SER A 15 -20.85 15.85 -10.06
C SER A 15 -20.72 14.45 -9.44
N LYS A 16 -21.55 13.49 -9.88
CA LYS A 16 -21.48 12.08 -9.44
C LYS A 16 -20.25 11.38 -10.02
N ILE A 17 -19.85 11.70 -11.25
CA ILE A 17 -18.56 11.24 -11.82
C ILE A 17 -17.40 11.68 -10.92
N PHE A 18 -17.29 12.99 -10.63
CA PHE A 18 -16.23 13.52 -9.78
C PHE A 18 -16.21 12.90 -8.38
N LEU A 19 -17.38 12.69 -7.77
CA LEU A 19 -17.51 11.99 -6.50
C LEU A 19 -16.96 10.55 -6.56
N SER A 20 -17.24 9.81 -7.64
CA SER A 20 -16.70 8.45 -7.83
C SER A 20 -15.15 8.43 -7.89
N TYR A 21 -14.54 9.43 -8.52
CA TYR A 21 -13.07 9.60 -8.53
C TYR A 21 -12.54 9.87 -7.12
N LEU A 22 -13.17 10.77 -6.35
CA LEU A 22 -12.77 11.04 -4.97
C LEU A 22 -12.84 9.79 -4.08
N ILE A 23 -13.86 8.95 -4.25
CA ILE A 23 -14.01 7.67 -3.53
C ILE A 23 -12.87 6.70 -3.91
N ALA A 24 -12.60 6.51 -5.20
CA ALA A 24 -11.51 5.64 -5.67
C ALA A 24 -10.13 6.10 -5.17
N ILE A 25 -9.86 7.40 -5.23
CA ILE A 25 -8.61 8.01 -4.74
C ILE A 25 -8.49 7.81 -3.22
N THR A 26 -9.56 8.03 -2.47
CA THR A 26 -9.57 7.89 -0.99
C THR A 26 -9.36 6.44 -0.57
N GLY A 27 -10.04 5.48 -1.20
CA GLY A 27 -9.83 4.04 -0.96
C GLY A 27 -8.42 3.58 -1.33
N SER A 28 -7.89 4.07 -2.46
CA SER A 28 -6.51 3.80 -2.89
C SER A 28 -5.48 4.36 -1.89
N PHE A 29 -5.66 5.59 -1.43
CA PHE A 29 -4.79 6.21 -0.43
C PHE A 29 -4.85 5.51 0.93
N CYS A 30 -6.04 5.11 1.38
CA CYS A 30 -6.23 4.30 2.59
C CYS A 30 -5.46 2.98 2.51
N THR A 31 -5.55 2.30 1.37
CA THR A 31 -4.85 1.05 1.08
C THR A 31 -3.33 1.21 1.11
N ILE A 32 -2.80 2.29 0.52
CA ILE A 32 -1.36 2.60 0.55
C ILE A 32 -0.87 2.76 2.00
N GLN A 33 -1.59 3.53 2.83
CA GLN A 33 -1.23 3.72 4.24
C GLN A 33 -1.26 2.42 5.05
N LEU A 34 -2.29 1.59 4.86
CA LEU A 34 -2.40 0.28 5.52
C LEU A 34 -1.31 -0.68 5.07
N MET A 35 -0.96 -0.68 3.79
CA MET A 35 0.10 -1.52 3.23
C MET A 35 1.48 -1.11 3.72
N GLU A 36 1.78 0.17 3.91
CA GLU A 36 3.06 0.60 4.52
C GLU A 36 3.20 0.15 5.98
N LYS A 37 2.09 0.18 6.73
CA LYS A 37 2.06 -0.41 8.07
C LYS A 37 2.24 -1.91 8.04
N TRP A 38 1.62 -2.58 7.07
CA TRP A 38 1.76 -4.02 6.88
C TRP A 38 3.23 -4.44 6.65
N ARG A 39 4.03 -3.63 5.94
CA ARG A 39 5.49 -3.85 5.80
C ARG A 39 6.25 -3.72 7.12
N SER A 40 5.82 -2.75 7.92
CA SER A 40 6.44 -2.37 9.19
C SER A 40 6.02 -3.30 10.35
N ALA A 41 4.91 -4.03 10.21
CA ALA A 41 4.42 -4.98 11.20
C ALA A 41 5.37 -6.18 11.37
N ILE A 42 5.61 -6.56 12.62
CA ILE A 42 6.43 -7.72 12.98
C ILE A 42 5.53 -8.95 13.13
N ASP A 43 4.41 -8.81 13.85
CA ASP A 43 3.50 -9.90 14.17
C ASP A 43 2.64 -10.37 12.99
N THR A 44 2.53 -11.68 12.84
CA THR A 44 1.74 -12.33 11.78
C THR A 44 0.25 -11.98 11.86
N ARG A 45 -0.29 -11.80 13.07
CA ARG A 45 -1.70 -11.39 13.27
C ARG A 45 -1.95 -9.98 12.77
N ASP A 46 -1.07 -9.03 13.11
CA ASP A 46 -1.16 -7.65 12.63
C ASP A 46 -0.99 -7.57 11.12
N LYS A 47 -0.04 -8.34 10.55
CA LYS A 47 0.07 -8.49 9.09
C LYS A 47 -1.22 -9.07 8.46
N PHE A 48 -1.89 -10.02 9.08
CA PHE A 48 -3.17 -10.52 8.55
C PHE A 48 -4.28 -9.46 8.62
N ILE A 49 -4.45 -8.80 9.76
CA ILE A 49 -5.50 -7.78 9.97
C ILE A 49 -5.29 -6.58 9.03
N LEU A 50 -4.07 -6.07 8.90
CA LEU A 50 -3.76 -4.96 8.00
C LEU A 50 -3.97 -5.33 6.52
N MET A 51 -3.71 -6.58 6.13
CA MET A 51 -3.99 -7.06 4.77
C MET A 51 -5.51 -7.17 4.50
N LEU A 52 -6.28 -7.66 5.47
CA LEU A 52 -7.74 -7.71 5.37
C LEU A 52 -8.35 -6.30 5.28
N LEU A 53 -7.94 -5.38 6.16
CA LEU A 53 -8.35 -3.98 6.10
C LEU A 53 -7.96 -3.31 4.78
N SER A 54 -6.79 -3.62 4.22
CA SER A 54 -6.35 -3.11 2.91
C SER A 54 -7.24 -3.62 1.77
N SER A 55 -7.69 -4.88 1.84
CA SER A 55 -8.62 -5.41 0.84
C SER A 55 -10.00 -4.78 0.93
N ILE A 56 -10.50 -4.52 2.14
CA ILE A 56 -11.77 -3.81 2.36
C ILE A 56 -11.64 -2.36 1.88
N ALA A 57 -10.52 -1.69 2.14
CA ALA A 57 -10.25 -0.33 1.69
C ALA A 57 -10.13 -0.21 0.16
N LEU A 58 -9.43 -1.12 -0.51
CA LEU A 58 -9.29 -1.09 -1.97
C LEU A 58 -10.51 -1.69 -2.68
N GLY A 59 -10.84 -2.94 -2.40
CA GLY A 59 -11.93 -3.68 -3.04
C GLY A 59 -13.31 -3.16 -2.65
N GLY A 60 -13.55 -2.96 -1.35
CA GLY A 60 -14.82 -2.46 -0.83
C GLY A 60 -15.01 -0.96 -1.08
N CYS A 61 -14.16 -0.11 -0.52
CA CYS A 61 -14.34 1.34 -0.64
C CYS A 61 -13.85 1.88 -2.00
N GLY A 62 -12.62 1.58 -2.41
CA GLY A 62 -12.02 2.15 -3.61
C GLY A 62 -12.64 1.68 -4.94
N ILE A 63 -13.17 0.45 -4.99
CA ILE A 63 -13.67 -0.18 -6.22
C ILE A 63 -15.19 -0.41 -6.15
N TRP A 64 -15.72 -1.11 -5.13
CA TRP A 64 -17.16 -1.41 -5.06
C TRP A 64 -18.03 -0.18 -4.74
N CYS A 65 -17.73 0.60 -3.69
CA CYS A 65 -18.49 1.82 -3.41
C CYS A 65 -18.38 2.84 -4.55
N MET A 66 -17.21 2.91 -5.19
CA MET A 66 -17.01 3.70 -6.40
C MET A 66 -17.90 3.23 -7.55
N HIS A 67 -17.98 1.92 -7.80
CA HIS A 67 -18.77 1.34 -8.90
C HIS A 67 -20.26 1.70 -8.79
N PHE A 68 -20.88 1.54 -7.62
CA PHE A 68 -22.29 1.91 -7.43
C PHE A 68 -22.52 3.43 -7.48
N THR A 69 -21.56 4.23 -7.00
CA THR A 69 -21.61 5.71 -7.15
C THR A 69 -21.47 6.13 -8.62
N GLY A 70 -20.62 5.44 -9.38
CA GLY A 70 -20.37 5.68 -10.80
C GLY A 70 -21.53 5.26 -11.70
N MET A 71 -22.17 4.11 -11.43
CA MET A 71 -23.40 3.70 -12.12
C MET A 71 -24.53 4.72 -11.91
N ASN A 72 -24.68 5.27 -10.70
CA ASN A 72 -25.69 6.30 -10.43
C ASN A 72 -25.38 7.66 -11.10
N ALA A 73 -24.20 7.82 -11.73
CA ALA A 73 -23.83 9.00 -12.51
C ALA A 73 -24.44 9.01 -13.93
N LEU A 74 -24.90 7.86 -14.41
CA LEU A 74 -25.67 7.75 -15.65
C LEU A 74 -27.17 7.83 -15.32
N GLU A 75 -27.84 8.84 -15.85
CA GLU A 75 -29.30 8.96 -15.78
C GLU A 75 -29.88 8.64 -17.15
N LEU A 76 -30.85 7.72 -17.16
CA LEU A 76 -31.55 7.26 -18.34
C LEU A 76 -32.86 8.04 -18.44
N SER A 77 -32.99 8.88 -19.46
CA SER A 77 -34.20 9.67 -19.70
C SER A 77 -34.91 9.15 -20.95
N ARG A 78 -36.21 8.91 -20.82
CA ARG A 78 -37.11 8.58 -21.93
C ARG A 78 -37.44 9.85 -22.72
N GLU A 79 -37.87 9.69 -23.96
CA GLU A 79 -38.17 10.78 -24.90
C GLU A 79 -39.31 11.71 -24.44
N ASP A 80 -40.17 11.25 -23.52
CA ASP A 80 -41.19 12.04 -22.82
C ASP A 80 -40.65 12.89 -21.65
N GLY A 81 -39.34 12.84 -21.39
CA GLY A 81 -38.68 13.54 -20.29
C GLY A 81 -38.77 12.84 -18.93
N SER A 82 -39.40 11.66 -18.83
CA SER A 82 -39.39 10.88 -17.60
C SER A 82 -38.02 10.23 -17.36
N VAL A 83 -37.56 10.30 -16.11
CA VAL A 83 -36.28 9.70 -15.68
C VAL A 83 -36.54 8.28 -15.18
N LEU A 84 -35.89 7.30 -15.81
CA LEU A 84 -35.95 5.90 -15.40
C LEU A 84 -35.14 5.70 -14.13
N THR A 85 -35.81 5.30 -13.05
CA THR A 85 -35.12 4.92 -11.81
C THR A 85 -34.39 3.59 -12.01
N VAL A 86 -33.13 3.55 -11.59
CA VAL A 86 -32.31 2.34 -11.55
C VAL A 86 -32.15 1.95 -10.09
N ASP A 87 -32.82 0.87 -9.69
CA ASP A 87 -32.73 0.30 -8.34
C ASP A 87 -31.81 -0.93 -8.33
N PHE A 88 -31.46 -1.43 -7.14
CA PHE A 88 -30.50 -2.53 -7.01
C PHE A 88 -31.04 -3.68 -6.18
N GLU A 89 -30.83 -4.90 -6.65
CA GLU A 89 -31.10 -6.11 -5.88
C GLU A 89 -30.01 -6.34 -4.81
N ALA A 90 -30.40 -6.44 -3.54
CA ALA A 90 -29.48 -6.55 -2.41
C ALA A 90 -28.61 -7.82 -2.46
N GLY A 91 -29.14 -8.96 -2.93
CA GLY A 91 -28.42 -10.24 -2.97
C GLY A 91 -27.19 -10.19 -3.88
N LEU A 92 -27.38 -9.82 -5.14
CA LEU A 92 -26.29 -9.62 -6.10
C LEU A 92 -25.33 -8.49 -5.68
N THR A 93 -25.84 -7.43 -5.06
CA THR A 93 -25.05 -6.30 -4.54
C THR A 93 -24.10 -6.72 -3.41
N ILE A 94 -24.54 -7.62 -2.51
CA ILE A 94 -23.69 -8.20 -1.45
C ILE A 94 -22.70 -9.20 -2.04
N LEU A 95 -23.12 -10.04 -2.99
CA LEU A 95 -22.23 -11.00 -3.65
C LEU A 95 -21.09 -10.29 -4.40
N SER A 96 -21.41 -9.21 -5.11
CA SER A 96 -20.42 -8.41 -5.84
C SER A 96 -19.39 -7.75 -4.90
N PHE A 97 -19.81 -7.29 -3.71
CA PHE A 97 -18.90 -6.82 -2.65
C PHE A 97 -17.93 -7.92 -2.21
N ILE A 98 -18.44 -9.12 -1.94
CA ILE A 98 -17.62 -10.29 -1.53
C ILE A 98 -16.61 -10.64 -2.63
N CYS A 99 -17.01 -10.62 -3.90
CA CYS A 99 -16.12 -10.88 -5.03
C CYS A 99 -14.99 -9.85 -5.16
N ALA A 100 -15.28 -8.54 -4.99
CA ALA A 100 -14.25 -7.50 -5.02
C ALA A 100 -13.26 -7.64 -3.85
N VAL A 101 -13.75 -7.74 -2.61
CA VAL A 101 -12.89 -7.88 -1.43
C VAL A 101 -12.13 -9.21 -1.44
N GLY A 102 -12.74 -10.29 -1.93
CA GLY A 102 -12.09 -11.60 -2.08
C GLY A 102 -10.97 -11.60 -3.12
N GLY A 103 -11.26 -11.13 -4.34
CA GLY A 103 -10.28 -11.09 -5.44
C GLY A 103 -9.10 -10.16 -5.13
N VAL A 104 -9.37 -8.98 -4.55
CA VAL A 104 -8.31 -8.09 -4.08
C VAL A 104 -7.51 -8.72 -2.94
N PHE A 105 -8.13 -9.43 -2.00
CA PHE A 105 -7.42 -10.06 -0.88
C PHE A 105 -6.48 -11.17 -1.36
N VAL A 106 -6.97 -12.04 -2.25
CA VAL A 106 -6.16 -13.08 -2.91
C VAL A 106 -5.02 -12.44 -3.72
N GLY A 107 -5.32 -11.38 -4.47
CA GLY A 107 -4.32 -10.62 -5.22
C GLY A 107 -3.22 -10.05 -4.32
N LEU A 108 -3.59 -9.31 -3.26
CA LEU A 108 -2.66 -8.74 -2.28
C LEU A 108 -1.82 -9.84 -1.63
N LYS A 109 -2.43 -10.97 -1.25
CA LYS A 109 -1.73 -12.13 -0.67
C LYS A 109 -0.68 -12.69 -1.64
N ILE A 110 -1.01 -12.90 -2.91
CA ILE A 110 -0.08 -13.40 -3.93
C ILE A 110 1.06 -12.41 -4.18
N ALA A 111 0.76 -11.12 -4.36
CA ALA A 111 1.77 -10.09 -4.62
C ALA A 111 2.68 -9.85 -3.40
N SER A 112 2.14 -9.94 -2.18
CA SER A 112 2.91 -9.81 -0.93
C SER A 112 3.91 -10.95 -0.68
N ALA A 113 3.70 -12.10 -1.32
CA ALA A 113 4.55 -13.27 -1.22
C ALA A 113 5.73 -13.24 -2.23
N ASP A 114 6.01 -12.12 -2.89
CA ASP A 114 7.13 -12.00 -3.83
C ASP A 114 8.50 -12.20 -3.13
N PRO A 115 9.36 -13.17 -3.55
CA PRO A 115 10.60 -13.48 -2.84
C PRO A 115 11.54 -12.29 -2.77
N PHE A 116 11.61 -11.51 -3.85
CA PHE A 116 12.42 -10.29 -3.91
C PHE A 116 11.95 -9.23 -2.90
N PHE A 117 10.64 -9.14 -2.67
CA PHE A 117 10.07 -8.26 -1.67
C PHE A 117 10.39 -8.74 -0.24
N LEU A 118 10.32 -10.05 0.02
CA LEU A 118 10.68 -10.66 1.30
C LEU A 118 12.19 -10.54 1.61
N GLU A 119 13.05 -10.76 0.61
CA GLU A 119 14.51 -10.54 0.66
C GLU A 119 14.81 -9.08 1.06
N LEU A 120 14.17 -8.10 0.41
CA LEU A 120 14.27 -6.67 0.76
C LEU A 120 13.79 -6.35 2.18
N GLU A 121 12.66 -6.91 2.63
CA GLU A 121 12.21 -6.74 4.02
C GLU A 121 13.22 -7.33 5.02
N GLN A 122 13.80 -8.49 4.73
CA GLN A 122 14.79 -9.14 5.59
C GLN A 122 16.10 -8.35 5.67
N GLU A 123 16.64 -7.89 4.53
CA GLU A 123 17.83 -7.03 4.52
C GLU A 123 17.60 -5.69 5.22
N LYS A 124 16.40 -5.10 5.06
CA LYS A 124 16.02 -3.88 5.77
C LYS A 124 15.94 -4.11 7.29
N ARG A 125 15.33 -5.21 7.74
CA ARG A 125 15.30 -5.59 9.17
C ARG A 125 16.71 -5.81 9.74
N LYS A 126 17.57 -6.54 9.02
CA LYS A 126 18.98 -6.77 9.41
C LYS A 126 19.78 -5.47 9.47
N SER A 127 19.64 -4.60 8.46
CA SER A 127 20.38 -3.33 8.42
C SER A 127 19.93 -2.34 9.50
N ILE A 128 18.66 -2.32 9.92
CA ILE A 128 18.22 -1.54 11.09
C ILE A 128 18.91 -2.05 12.36
N LEU A 129 18.87 -3.37 12.62
CA LEU A 129 19.51 -3.98 13.79
C LEU A 129 21.02 -3.69 13.85
N VAL A 130 21.71 -3.72 12.70
CA VAL A 130 23.17 -3.46 12.62
C VAL A 130 23.48 -1.96 12.67
N LYS A 131 22.59 -1.08 12.19
CA LYS A 131 22.81 0.38 12.20
C LYS A 131 22.66 1.00 13.58
N ASP A 132 21.95 0.36 14.50
CA ASP A 132 21.97 0.69 15.93
C ASP A 132 23.34 0.35 16.58
N LEU A 133 24.11 -0.60 16.04
CA LEU A 133 25.47 -0.91 16.49
C LEU A 133 26.54 -0.07 15.76
N ALA A 134 26.33 0.21 14.47
CA ALA A 134 27.31 0.86 13.60
C ALA A 134 26.95 2.33 13.30
N SER A 135 27.22 3.20 14.27
CA SER A 135 27.36 4.64 13.98
C SER A 135 28.69 4.91 13.27
N THR A 136 28.72 5.96 12.43
CA THR A 136 29.87 6.50 11.66
C THR A 136 30.06 5.99 10.23
N ALA A 137 29.76 6.87 9.25
CA ALA A 137 30.72 7.43 8.28
C ALA A 137 29.99 8.16 7.14
N MET A 138 29.96 9.50 7.14
CA MET A 138 29.45 10.30 6.01
C MET A 138 30.61 10.80 5.13
N SER A 139 30.78 10.21 3.94
CA SER A 139 31.60 10.82 2.86
C SER A 139 31.33 10.22 1.46
N ASP A 140 31.03 8.93 1.33
CA ASP A 140 30.91 8.24 0.03
C ASP A 140 29.58 8.43 -0.76
N VAL A 141 28.71 9.34 -0.33
CA VAL A 141 27.26 9.24 -0.58
C VAL A 141 26.86 9.49 -2.05
N VAL A 142 27.49 10.44 -2.75
CA VAL A 142 26.95 10.96 -4.03
C VAL A 142 27.10 9.99 -5.20
N ASN A 143 28.25 9.30 -5.32
CA ASN A 143 28.45 8.35 -6.43
C ASN A 143 27.74 7.01 -6.16
N LYS A 144 27.71 6.56 -4.90
CA LYS A 144 26.89 5.42 -4.45
C LYS A 144 25.41 5.65 -4.73
N GLN A 145 24.87 6.87 -4.57
CA GLN A 145 23.47 7.18 -4.89
C GLN A 145 23.11 6.99 -6.38
N LYS A 146 23.96 7.38 -7.34
CA LYS A 146 23.67 7.18 -8.78
C LYS A 146 23.65 5.71 -9.16
N VAL A 147 24.63 4.93 -8.68
CA VAL A 147 24.70 3.48 -8.92
C VAL A 147 23.54 2.76 -8.23
N ALA A 148 23.25 3.09 -6.97
CA ALA A 148 22.10 2.55 -6.23
C ALA A 148 20.76 2.88 -6.89
N LYS A 149 20.57 4.09 -7.44
CA LYS A 149 19.37 4.44 -8.22
C LYS A 149 19.22 3.57 -9.47
N ARG A 150 20.30 3.30 -10.21
CA ARG A 150 20.26 2.39 -11.37
C ARG A 150 19.95 0.94 -10.97
N ILE A 151 20.56 0.44 -9.89
CA ILE A 151 20.27 -0.91 -9.37
C ILE A 151 18.81 -1.01 -8.91
N LYS A 152 18.31 -0.02 -8.14
CA LYS A 152 16.88 0.06 -7.75
C LYS A 152 15.93 0.09 -8.95
N PHE A 153 16.28 0.81 -10.02
CA PHE A 153 15.48 0.87 -11.24
C PHE A 153 15.43 -0.47 -11.99
N ILE A 154 16.55 -1.19 -12.09
CA ILE A 154 16.58 -2.54 -12.69
C ILE A 154 15.78 -3.52 -11.83
N ALA A 155 15.93 -3.43 -10.51
CA ALA A 155 15.16 -4.23 -9.55
C ALA A 155 13.64 -3.99 -9.65
N LEU A 156 13.22 -2.76 -10.00
CA LEU A 156 11.82 -2.35 -10.20
C LEU A 156 11.07 -3.23 -11.22
N PHE A 157 11.77 -3.76 -12.22
CA PHE A 157 11.19 -4.61 -13.27
C PHE A 157 11.63 -6.08 -13.18
N SER A 158 12.45 -6.43 -12.19
CA SER A 158 12.85 -7.80 -11.94
C SER A 158 11.71 -8.62 -11.31
N ARG A 159 11.65 -9.92 -11.65
CA ARG A 159 10.73 -10.92 -11.07
C ARG A 159 9.26 -10.45 -10.94
N LEU A 160 8.68 -9.98 -12.05
CA LEU A 160 7.28 -9.53 -12.11
C LEU A 160 6.16 -10.60 -12.04
N PRO A 161 6.34 -11.93 -12.24
CA PRO A 161 5.18 -12.81 -12.47
C PRO A 161 4.27 -12.99 -11.26
N ARG A 162 4.77 -12.80 -10.02
CA ARG A 162 3.91 -12.80 -8.82
C ARG A 162 3.09 -11.50 -8.68
N ILE A 163 3.62 -10.37 -9.13
CA ILE A 163 2.86 -9.11 -9.18
C ILE A 163 1.79 -9.20 -10.27
N ALA A 164 2.14 -9.71 -11.45
CA ALA A 164 1.17 -9.99 -12.52
C ALA A 164 0.11 -11.02 -12.10
N GLY A 165 0.49 -12.08 -11.38
CA GLY A 165 -0.45 -13.04 -10.80
C GLY A 165 -1.39 -12.41 -9.77
N GLY A 166 -0.86 -11.56 -8.88
CA GLY A 166 -1.70 -10.80 -7.94
C GLY A 166 -2.65 -9.85 -8.66
N GLY A 167 -2.17 -9.14 -9.68
CA GLY A 167 -2.96 -8.27 -10.55
C GLY A 167 -4.03 -9.03 -11.33
N LEU A 168 -3.77 -10.26 -11.77
CA LEU A 168 -4.75 -11.13 -12.42
C LEU A 168 -5.93 -11.46 -11.49
N PHE A 169 -5.65 -11.93 -10.26
CA PHE A 169 -6.71 -12.26 -9.30
C PHE A 169 -7.49 -11.03 -8.84
N ALA A 170 -6.82 -9.88 -8.70
CA ALA A 170 -7.50 -8.62 -8.44
C ALA A 170 -8.41 -8.20 -9.62
N ALA A 171 -7.90 -8.24 -10.86
CA ALA A 171 -8.68 -7.95 -12.06
C ALA A 171 -9.88 -8.88 -12.21
N LEU A 172 -9.73 -10.18 -11.99
CA LEU A 172 -10.84 -11.14 -12.00
C LEU A 172 -11.90 -10.79 -10.94
N GLY A 173 -11.51 -10.43 -9.72
CA GLY A 173 -12.44 -9.98 -8.69
C GLY A 173 -13.18 -8.69 -9.07
N VAL A 174 -12.48 -7.74 -9.70
CA VAL A 174 -13.08 -6.48 -10.19
C VAL A 174 -14.04 -6.74 -11.34
N LEU A 175 -13.69 -7.60 -12.30
CA LEU A 175 -14.56 -7.95 -13.44
C LEU A 175 -15.82 -8.68 -12.98
N VAL A 176 -15.68 -9.69 -12.11
CA VAL A 176 -16.83 -10.39 -11.54
C VAL A 176 -17.71 -9.42 -10.74
N MET A 177 -17.13 -8.54 -9.91
CA MET A 177 -17.90 -7.52 -9.20
C MET A 177 -18.61 -6.55 -10.15
N HIS A 178 -17.94 -6.10 -11.21
CA HIS A 178 -18.49 -5.14 -12.17
C HIS A 178 -19.70 -5.71 -12.92
N TYR A 179 -19.58 -6.92 -13.48
CA TYR A 179 -20.71 -7.53 -14.18
C TYR A 179 -21.83 -7.97 -13.23
N LEU A 180 -21.52 -8.49 -12.03
CA LEU A 180 -22.56 -8.77 -11.02
C LEU A 180 -23.25 -7.48 -10.52
N GLY A 181 -22.53 -6.36 -10.44
CA GLY A 181 -23.07 -5.05 -10.07
C GLY A 181 -24.01 -4.47 -11.13
N MET A 182 -23.68 -4.63 -12.41
CA MET A 182 -24.60 -4.29 -13.50
C MET A 182 -25.79 -5.25 -13.58
N MET A 183 -25.59 -6.56 -13.37
CA MET A 183 -26.70 -7.53 -13.27
C MET A 183 -27.60 -7.31 -12.05
N ALA A 184 -27.13 -6.59 -11.01
CA ALA A 184 -27.94 -6.21 -9.87
C ALA A 184 -28.91 -5.04 -10.18
N GLN A 185 -28.73 -4.34 -11.31
CA GLN A 185 -29.59 -3.23 -11.71
C GLN A 185 -30.99 -3.73 -12.09
N ARG A 186 -32.02 -3.13 -11.51
CA ARG A 186 -33.43 -3.33 -11.84
C ARG A 186 -34.00 -2.01 -12.36
N THR A 187 -34.41 -1.98 -13.62
CA THR A 187 -34.94 -0.79 -14.31
C THR A 187 -35.79 -1.21 -15.51
N HIS A 188 -36.64 -0.33 -16.04
CA HIS A 188 -37.50 -0.62 -17.21
C HIS A 188 -36.74 -0.50 -18.55
N ALA A 189 -35.51 -1.02 -18.59
CA ALA A 189 -34.66 -1.03 -19.77
C ALA A 189 -33.76 -2.26 -19.77
N ASP A 190 -33.79 -3.01 -20.86
CA ASP A 190 -32.90 -4.15 -21.07
C ASP A 190 -31.48 -3.64 -21.38
N MET A 191 -30.51 -4.14 -20.61
CA MET A 191 -29.09 -3.84 -20.81
C MET A 191 -28.44 -4.89 -21.69
N THR A 192 -28.01 -4.49 -22.89
CA THR A 192 -27.23 -5.32 -23.81
C THR A 192 -25.75 -4.92 -23.77
N LEU A 193 -24.85 -5.90 -23.91
CA LEU A 193 -23.41 -5.70 -23.85
C LEU A 193 -22.74 -5.96 -25.20
N THR A 194 -22.02 -4.97 -25.73
CA THR A 194 -21.24 -5.12 -26.97
C THR A 194 -19.96 -5.90 -26.70
N ALA A 195 -19.90 -7.16 -27.16
CA ALA A 195 -18.81 -8.09 -26.87
C ALA A 195 -17.39 -7.54 -27.15
N GLY A 196 -17.20 -6.77 -28.23
CA GLY A 196 -15.90 -6.17 -28.55
C GLY A 196 -15.42 -5.15 -27.50
N LEU A 197 -16.33 -4.32 -26.98
CA LEU A 197 -16.03 -3.35 -25.92
C LEU A 197 -15.86 -4.03 -24.56
N VAL A 198 -16.60 -5.11 -24.29
CA VAL A 198 -16.39 -5.98 -23.12
C VAL A 198 -14.96 -6.53 -23.12
N VAL A 199 -14.50 -7.15 -24.20
CA VAL A 199 -13.12 -7.69 -24.31
C VAL A 199 -12.07 -6.58 -24.12
N LEU A 200 -12.28 -5.40 -24.71
CA LEU A 200 -11.39 -4.25 -24.51
C LEU A 200 -11.34 -3.82 -23.04
N SER A 201 -12.48 -3.74 -22.35
CA SER A 201 -12.55 -3.38 -20.92
C SER A 201 -11.85 -4.42 -20.01
N VAL A 202 -11.95 -5.71 -20.34
CA VAL A 202 -11.24 -6.81 -19.65
C VAL A 202 -9.73 -6.67 -19.79
N LEU A 203 -9.24 -6.36 -20.99
CA LEU A 203 -7.81 -6.11 -21.22
C LEU A 203 -7.32 -4.89 -20.43
N ILE A 204 -8.06 -3.77 -20.48
CA ILE A 204 -7.74 -2.56 -19.71
C ILE A 204 -7.67 -2.90 -18.21
N ALA A 205 -8.66 -3.62 -17.67
CA ALA A 205 -8.71 -4.04 -16.26
C ALA A 205 -7.51 -4.89 -15.83
N PHE A 206 -7.04 -5.81 -16.69
CA PHE A 206 -5.86 -6.60 -16.39
C PHE A 206 -4.57 -5.74 -16.34
N PHE A 207 -4.38 -4.83 -17.29
CA PHE A 207 -3.22 -3.94 -17.32
C PHE A 207 -3.23 -2.94 -16.16
N THR A 208 -4.37 -2.30 -15.86
CA THR A 208 -4.48 -1.34 -14.76
C THR A 208 -4.32 -1.98 -13.39
N ALA A 209 -4.91 -3.16 -13.15
CA ALA A 209 -4.73 -3.88 -11.89
C ALA A 209 -3.26 -4.29 -11.68
N THR A 210 -2.60 -4.78 -12.73
CA THR A 210 -1.17 -5.12 -12.70
C THR A 210 -0.30 -3.87 -12.44
N ALA A 211 -0.60 -2.74 -13.09
CA ALA A 211 0.09 -1.48 -12.86
C ALA A 211 -0.12 -0.94 -11.43
N ALA A 212 -1.34 -0.98 -10.90
CA ALA A 212 -1.67 -0.57 -9.54
C ALA A 212 -0.91 -1.43 -8.50
N PHE A 213 -0.80 -2.73 -8.73
CA PHE A 213 -0.07 -3.64 -7.84
C PHE A 213 1.45 -3.45 -7.93
N TRP A 214 1.96 -3.14 -9.13
CA TRP A 214 3.35 -2.75 -9.31
C TRP A 214 3.69 -1.43 -8.59
N ILE A 215 2.81 -0.42 -8.66
CA ILE A 215 2.92 0.81 -7.85
C ILE A 215 2.97 0.44 -6.35
N LEU A 216 1.98 -0.34 -5.90
CA LEU A 216 1.79 -0.66 -4.49
C LEU A 216 2.96 -1.45 -3.89
N PHE A 217 3.41 -2.53 -4.53
CA PHE A 217 4.44 -3.43 -3.98
C PHE A 217 5.87 -3.12 -4.42
N ARG A 218 6.07 -2.40 -5.53
CA ARG A 218 7.41 -2.13 -6.07
C ARG A 218 7.77 -0.64 -5.99
N ALA A 219 6.99 0.26 -6.59
CA ALA A 219 7.34 1.69 -6.62
C ALA A 219 7.41 2.30 -5.21
N LEU A 220 6.35 2.14 -4.41
CA LEU A 220 6.28 2.70 -3.05
C LEU A 220 7.28 2.06 -2.08
N THR A 221 7.71 0.82 -2.32
CA THR A 221 8.72 0.13 -1.49
C THR A 221 10.11 0.77 -1.61
N PHE A 222 10.47 1.34 -2.76
CA PHE A 222 11.79 1.97 -2.97
C PHE A 222 11.88 3.45 -2.57
N PHE A 223 10.73 4.13 -2.47
CA PHE A 223 10.60 5.58 -2.27
C PHE A 223 9.68 5.93 -1.07
N GLN A 224 9.79 5.14 0.01
CA GLN A 224 8.94 5.26 1.20
C GLN A 224 8.92 6.66 1.84
N ASP A 225 10.02 7.42 1.73
CA ASP A 225 10.17 8.72 2.42
C ASP A 225 9.42 9.88 1.73
N SER A 226 8.74 9.63 0.60
CA SER A 226 8.16 10.68 -0.26
C SER A 226 6.63 10.72 -0.24
N GLU A 227 6.07 11.59 0.61
CA GLU A 227 4.64 11.83 0.75
C GLU A 227 3.93 12.19 -0.57
N LEU A 228 4.57 13.03 -1.40
CA LEU A 228 4.06 13.39 -2.72
C LEU A 228 3.92 12.19 -3.66
N LEU A 229 4.79 11.18 -3.55
CA LEU A 229 4.71 9.97 -4.36
C LEU A 229 3.56 9.06 -3.88
N ARG A 230 3.27 9.02 -2.58
CA ARG A 230 2.13 8.28 -2.01
C ARG A 230 0.81 8.88 -2.52
N LEU A 231 0.68 10.21 -2.45
CA LEU A 231 -0.48 10.93 -2.98
C LEU A 231 -0.62 10.77 -4.49
N GLY A 232 0.47 10.96 -5.26
CA GLY A 232 0.48 10.75 -6.71
C GLY A 232 0.13 9.32 -7.12
N SER A 233 0.60 8.33 -6.36
CA SER A 233 0.25 6.91 -6.55
C SER A 233 -1.24 6.65 -6.31
N ALA A 234 -1.83 7.23 -5.26
CA ALA A 234 -3.25 7.12 -4.99
C ALA A 234 -4.12 7.78 -6.09
N LEU A 235 -3.67 8.92 -6.62
CA LEU A 235 -4.31 9.57 -7.77
C LEU A 235 -4.28 8.69 -9.01
N ILE A 236 -3.11 8.14 -9.37
CA ILE A 236 -2.96 7.25 -10.53
C ILE A 236 -3.79 5.97 -10.37
N MET A 237 -3.76 5.35 -9.19
CA MET A 237 -4.59 4.16 -8.88
C MET A 237 -6.09 4.48 -8.96
N GLY A 238 -6.53 5.61 -8.40
CA GLY A 238 -7.92 6.05 -8.48
C GLY A 238 -8.38 6.28 -9.93
N ILE A 239 -7.59 7.01 -10.72
CA ILE A 239 -7.86 7.22 -12.15
C ILE A 239 -7.91 5.88 -12.90
N ALA A 240 -7.04 4.93 -12.58
CA ALA A 240 -7.02 3.62 -13.21
C ALA A 240 -8.29 2.80 -12.89
N VAL A 241 -8.76 2.81 -11.63
CA VAL A 241 -10.04 2.19 -11.24
C VAL A 241 -11.21 2.85 -11.98
N CYS A 242 -11.28 4.18 -11.98
CA CYS A 242 -12.32 4.91 -12.71
C CYS A 242 -12.30 4.61 -14.21
N GLY A 243 -11.11 4.60 -14.83
CA GLY A 243 -10.92 4.26 -16.23
C GLY A 243 -11.46 2.86 -16.56
N THR A 244 -11.21 1.86 -15.72
CA THR A 244 -11.79 0.51 -15.93
C THR A 244 -13.31 0.50 -15.84
N HIS A 245 -13.89 1.17 -14.84
CA HIS A 245 -15.34 1.20 -14.64
C HIS A 245 -16.08 1.90 -15.80
N TYR A 246 -15.63 3.09 -16.19
CA TYR A 246 -16.26 3.84 -17.28
C TYR A 246 -16.03 3.19 -18.65
N SER A 247 -14.89 2.51 -18.86
CA SER A 247 -14.66 1.69 -20.05
C SER A 247 -15.61 0.49 -20.12
N GLY A 248 -15.92 -0.13 -18.98
CA GLY A 248 -16.91 -1.20 -18.88
C GLY A 248 -18.34 -0.72 -19.13
N MET A 249 -18.75 0.40 -18.53
CA MET A 249 -20.08 1.00 -18.79
C MET A 249 -20.26 1.47 -20.24
N GLY A 250 -19.19 1.91 -20.91
CA GLY A 250 -19.23 2.24 -22.34
C GLY A 250 -19.57 1.06 -23.26
N ALA A 251 -19.52 -0.18 -22.76
CA ALA A 251 -19.96 -1.38 -23.49
C ALA A 251 -21.47 -1.66 -23.38
N ALA A 252 -22.18 -0.98 -22.46
CA ALA A 252 -23.59 -1.19 -22.18
C ALA A 252 -24.50 -0.31 -23.05
N SER A 253 -25.55 -0.89 -23.61
CA SER A 253 -26.60 -0.20 -24.37
C SER A 253 -27.96 -0.56 -23.79
N TYR A 254 -28.81 0.45 -23.60
CA TYR A 254 -30.10 0.31 -22.93
C TYR A 254 -31.24 0.48 -23.93
N THR A 255 -32.17 -0.47 -23.97
CA THR A 255 -33.40 -0.41 -24.77
C THR A 255 -34.62 -0.48 -23.85
N PHE A 256 -35.59 0.41 -24.02
CA PHE A 256 -36.77 0.47 -23.14
C PHE A 256 -37.58 -0.83 -23.19
N ASN A 257 -37.97 -1.34 -22.02
CA ASN A 257 -38.84 -2.51 -21.90
C ASN A 257 -39.84 -2.28 -20.76
N ALA A 258 -41.12 -2.16 -21.11
CA ALA A 258 -42.20 -1.90 -20.17
C ALA A 258 -42.35 -3.01 -19.11
N GLU A 259 -42.04 -4.26 -19.45
CA GLU A 259 -42.13 -5.44 -18.58
C GLU A 259 -40.86 -5.65 -17.70
N GLY A 260 -39.84 -4.80 -17.86
CA GLY A 260 -38.48 -5.01 -17.30
C GLY A 260 -38.32 -5.05 -15.77
N MET A 261 -39.38 -4.80 -14.98
CA MET A 261 -39.36 -5.06 -13.53
C MET A 261 -39.63 -6.54 -13.24
N GLY A 262 -38.60 -7.37 -13.43
CA GLY A 262 -38.63 -8.77 -13.02
C GLY A 262 -38.89 -8.92 -11.51
N ASP A 263 -39.95 -9.64 -11.18
CA ASP A 263 -40.52 -9.72 -9.83
C ASP A 263 -39.68 -10.59 -8.87
N GLY A 264 -39.61 -10.20 -7.60
CA GLY A 264 -38.94 -10.94 -6.52
C GLY A 264 -37.51 -10.49 -6.14
N GLY A 265 -37.40 -9.84 -4.98
CA GLY A 265 -36.11 -9.55 -4.34
C GLY A 265 -36.21 -8.46 -3.26
N LEU A 266 -35.21 -8.39 -2.37
CA LEU A 266 -35.00 -7.20 -1.52
C LEU A 266 -34.35 -6.11 -2.38
N VAL A 267 -35.15 -5.17 -2.85
CA VAL A 267 -34.71 -4.07 -3.73
C VAL A 267 -34.39 -2.82 -2.91
N MET A 268 -33.22 -2.24 -3.17
CA MET A 268 -32.79 -0.96 -2.59
C MET A 268 -32.86 0.15 -3.64
N LYS A 269 -33.42 1.30 -3.25
CA LYS A 269 -33.50 2.48 -4.12
C LYS A 269 -32.11 2.95 -4.54
N GLY A 270 -31.88 3.16 -5.84
CA GLY A 270 -30.54 3.47 -6.38
C GLY A 270 -29.87 4.69 -5.76
N SER A 271 -30.65 5.74 -5.51
CA SER A 271 -30.17 6.96 -4.82
C SER A 271 -29.74 6.69 -3.39
N GLN A 272 -30.46 5.86 -2.64
CA GLN A 272 -30.10 5.47 -1.27
C GLN A 272 -28.86 4.58 -1.26
N ALA A 273 -28.76 3.63 -2.20
CA ALA A 273 -27.58 2.78 -2.37
C ALA A 273 -26.32 3.61 -2.67
N ALA A 274 -26.39 4.58 -3.59
CA ALA A 274 -25.27 5.46 -3.92
C ALA A 274 -24.87 6.39 -2.76
N ILE A 275 -25.84 6.93 -2.00
CA ILE A 275 -25.55 7.74 -0.80
C ILE A 275 -24.89 6.88 0.28
N LEU A 276 -25.40 5.68 0.55
CA LEU A 276 -24.84 4.75 1.54
C LEU A 276 -23.44 4.29 1.15
N ALA A 277 -23.22 3.93 -0.12
CA ALA A 277 -21.92 3.52 -0.64
C ALA A 277 -20.88 4.64 -0.52
N SER A 278 -21.22 5.85 -0.98
CA SER A 278 -20.32 7.01 -0.93
C SER A 278 -19.98 7.41 0.51
N HIS A 279 -20.98 7.70 1.35
CA HIS A 279 -20.75 8.16 2.73
C HIS A 279 -20.14 7.06 3.59
N GLY A 280 -20.59 5.81 3.45
CA GLY A 280 -20.02 4.66 4.15
C GLY A 280 -18.54 4.44 3.82
N SER A 281 -18.15 4.59 2.54
CA SER A 281 -16.76 4.47 2.12
C SER A 281 -15.86 5.55 2.73
N LEU A 282 -16.33 6.79 2.76
CA LEU A 282 -15.58 7.94 3.28
C LEU A 282 -15.46 7.86 4.81
N LEU A 283 -16.53 7.49 5.51
CA LEU A 283 -16.53 7.27 6.97
C LEU A 283 -15.62 6.11 7.36
N PHE A 284 -15.66 4.97 6.64
CA PHE A 284 -14.75 3.85 6.87
C PHE A 284 -13.29 4.25 6.65
N CYS A 285 -12.99 4.88 5.50
CA CYS A 285 -11.63 5.33 5.21
C CYS A 285 -11.13 6.36 6.25
N TYR A 286 -11.96 7.33 6.64
CA TYR A 286 -11.64 8.29 7.69
C TYR A 286 -11.37 7.63 9.04
N TRP A 287 -12.21 6.67 9.46
CA TRP A 287 -12.03 5.96 10.72
C TRP A 287 -10.75 5.12 10.72
N VAL A 288 -10.47 4.40 9.64
CA VAL A 288 -9.26 3.58 9.49
C VAL A 288 -8.00 4.44 9.38
N MET A 289 -8.02 5.57 8.67
CA MET A 289 -6.92 6.54 8.65
C MET A 289 -6.68 7.16 10.03
N THR A 290 -7.74 7.54 10.74
CA THR A 290 -7.65 8.09 12.11
C THR A 290 -7.08 7.07 13.10
N TRP A 291 -7.57 5.83 13.07
CA TRP A 291 -7.00 4.71 13.82
C TRP A 291 -5.53 4.49 13.46
N SER A 292 -5.19 4.61 12.17
CA SER A 292 -3.82 4.49 11.70
C SER A 292 -2.93 5.60 12.30
N VAL A 293 -3.26 6.88 12.13
CA VAL A 293 -2.46 7.98 12.70
C VAL A 293 -2.32 7.81 14.22
N ALA A 294 -3.41 7.50 14.92
CA ALA A 294 -3.40 7.28 16.37
C ALA A 294 -2.52 6.09 16.79
N SER A 295 -2.52 4.97 16.05
CA SER A 295 -1.66 3.83 16.39
C SER A 295 -0.17 4.11 16.12
N SER A 296 0.15 4.88 15.08
CA SER A 296 1.51 5.34 14.81
C SER A 296 2.04 6.24 15.92
N VAL A 297 1.23 7.24 16.36
CA VAL A 297 1.61 8.15 17.44
C VAL A 297 1.79 7.41 18.77
N ARG A 298 0.90 6.46 19.10
CA ARG A 298 1.06 5.62 20.30
C ARG A 298 2.35 4.81 20.30
N ASN A 299 2.76 4.27 19.15
CA ASN A 299 3.99 3.49 19.03
C ASN A 299 5.25 4.37 19.17
N ILE A 300 5.24 5.59 18.63
CA ILE A 300 6.33 6.56 18.82
C ILE A 300 6.41 6.99 20.30
N ALA A 301 5.27 7.29 20.93
CA ALA A 301 5.22 7.68 22.34
C ALA A 301 5.71 6.56 23.28
N SER A 302 5.34 5.30 23.01
CA SER A 302 5.79 4.15 23.82
C SER A 302 7.29 3.92 23.69
N MET A 303 7.87 4.01 22.48
CA MET A 303 9.32 3.95 22.26
C MET A 303 10.07 5.03 23.05
N THR A 304 9.66 6.30 22.93
CA THR A 304 10.26 7.42 23.70
C THR A 304 10.15 7.19 25.20
N SER A 305 9.00 6.69 25.68
CA SER A 305 8.82 6.39 27.11
C SER A 305 9.76 5.28 27.60
N ASN A 306 9.99 4.25 26.79
CA ASN A 306 10.88 3.12 27.12
C ASN A 306 12.35 3.55 27.12
N LEU A 307 12.77 4.34 26.12
CA LEU A 307 14.10 4.98 26.10
C LEU A 307 14.35 5.82 27.36
N SER A 308 13.35 6.60 27.80
CA SER A 308 13.46 7.39 29.04
C SER A 308 13.59 6.52 30.31
N LYS A 309 12.97 5.33 30.35
CA LYS A 309 13.08 4.37 31.46
C LYS A 309 14.44 3.67 31.47
N VAL A 310 14.98 3.32 30.30
CA VAL A 310 16.32 2.71 30.16
C VAL A 310 17.39 3.72 30.59
N SER A 311 17.34 4.96 30.07
CA SER A 311 18.26 6.03 30.47
C SER A 311 18.22 6.31 31.98
N LYS A 312 17.04 6.26 32.62
CA LYS A 312 16.93 6.40 34.08
C LYS A 312 17.47 5.20 34.86
N ARG A 313 17.43 3.98 34.31
CA ARG A 313 18.07 2.79 34.94
C ARG A 313 19.59 2.87 34.91
N ASP A 314 20.17 3.32 33.80
CA ASP A 314 21.62 3.52 33.65
C ASP A 314 22.17 4.70 34.50
N HIS A 315 21.31 5.45 35.20
CA HIS A 315 21.69 6.50 36.15
C HIS A 315 21.27 6.16 37.60
N GLY A 316 21.11 4.87 37.91
CA GLY A 316 21.01 4.40 39.29
C GLY A 316 22.23 4.83 40.15
N PRO A 317 22.07 5.04 41.46
CA PRO A 317 23.11 5.59 42.32
C PRO A 317 24.29 4.62 42.45
N GLY A 318 25.35 4.86 41.68
CA GLY A 318 26.66 4.26 41.91
C GLY A 318 27.20 3.28 40.87
N VAL A 319 27.24 3.64 39.58
CA VAL A 319 28.47 3.44 38.75
C VAL A 319 28.58 4.57 37.72
N ALA A 320 29.45 5.55 37.97
CA ALA A 320 29.78 6.58 36.98
C ALA A 320 30.69 6.02 35.88
N ARG A 321 30.13 5.41 34.82
CA ARG A 321 30.91 5.11 33.60
C ARG A 321 31.26 6.43 32.90
N LYS A 322 32.54 6.82 33.02
CA LYS A 322 33.12 7.96 32.34
C LYS A 322 33.16 7.69 30.82
N ILE A 323 32.09 8.06 30.12
CA ILE A 323 32.09 8.09 28.65
C ILE A 323 33.11 9.16 28.23
N VAL A 324 34.30 8.71 27.83
CA VAL A 324 35.30 9.59 27.23
C VAL A 324 34.83 9.91 25.81
N VAL A 325 33.96 10.90 25.70
CA VAL A 325 33.70 11.57 24.41
C VAL A 325 35.02 12.20 23.99
N GLY A 326 35.65 11.60 22.97
CA GLY A 326 36.86 12.15 22.37
C GLY A 326 36.57 13.49 21.74
N GLN A 327 36.72 14.58 22.50
CA GLN A 327 36.70 15.92 21.93
C GLN A 327 37.87 16.06 20.96
N ALA A 328 37.56 16.16 19.67
CA ALA A 328 38.52 16.54 18.66
C ALA A 328 39.04 17.94 18.98
N LYS A 329 40.26 18.01 19.52
CA LYS A 329 40.91 19.25 19.90
C LYS A 329 41.30 20.03 18.63
N VAL A 330 40.43 20.92 18.19
CA VAL A 330 40.74 21.91 17.14
C VAL A 330 41.80 22.86 17.71
N ALA A 331 43.06 22.54 17.46
CA ALA A 331 44.19 23.38 17.84
C ALA A 331 44.27 24.59 16.89
N ASN A 332 43.72 25.72 17.32
CA ASN A 332 43.84 26.98 16.59
C ASN A 332 45.19 27.63 16.93
N SER A 333 46.23 27.36 16.14
CA SER A 333 47.56 27.96 16.31
C SER A 333 47.78 29.10 15.32
N SER A 334 47.50 30.33 15.76
CA SER A 334 48.04 31.52 15.11
C SER A 334 49.51 31.70 15.50
N ASN A 335 50.43 31.58 14.53
CA ASN A 335 51.50 32.57 14.39
C ASN A 335 52.18 32.53 13.02
N ARG A 336 52.97 33.58 12.77
CA ARG A 336 53.33 34.13 11.45
C ARG A 336 54.85 34.08 11.23
N ALA A 337 55.23 33.92 9.95
CA ALA A 337 56.52 34.25 9.32
C ALA A 337 57.74 33.27 9.37
N ASN A 338 58.21 33.01 8.15
CA ASN A 338 59.59 33.01 7.62
C ASN A 338 60.54 31.78 7.60
N GLU A 339 61.19 31.70 6.42
CA GLU A 339 62.56 31.23 6.09
C GLU A 339 62.86 29.74 5.80
N THR A 340 62.74 29.41 4.51
CA THR A 340 63.78 28.83 3.61
C THR A 340 64.94 27.97 4.17
N GLY A 341 65.05 26.71 3.71
CA GLY A 341 66.31 25.92 3.75
C GLY A 341 66.11 24.38 3.71
N PRO A 342 66.88 23.57 2.94
CA PRO A 342 66.58 22.14 2.77
C PRO A 342 67.63 21.13 3.34
N LYS A 343 67.15 20.10 4.09
CA LYS A 343 67.69 18.70 4.24
C LYS A 343 69.17 18.49 4.67
N PRO A 344 69.66 17.24 4.91
CA PRO A 344 69.05 16.02 5.48
C PRO A 344 69.94 15.32 6.57
N SER A 345 69.41 14.34 7.33
CA SER A 345 70.12 13.11 7.78
C SER A 345 69.21 12.20 8.64
N ALA A 346 69.63 10.96 8.90
CA ALA A 346 68.89 9.89 9.60
C ALA A 346 69.80 9.23 10.69
N PRO A 347 69.51 8.07 11.31
CA PRO A 347 68.24 7.44 11.73
C PRO A 347 68.24 7.04 13.25
N ALA A 348 67.29 6.18 13.63
CA ALA A 348 67.27 5.26 14.80
C ALA A 348 66.60 5.69 16.12
N ALA A 349 65.55 4.92 16.50
CA ALA A 349 65.31 4.43 17.86
C ALA A 349 64.31 3.25 17.82
N VAL A 350 64.60 2.19 18.56
CA VAL A 350 63.75 0.99 18.72
C VAL A 350 62.72 1.23 19.83
N VAL A 351 61.47 0.81 19.62
CA VAL A 351 60.49 0.68 20.72
C VAL A 351 59.83 -0.69 20.66
N SER A 352 59.99 -1.44 21.75
CA SER A 352 59.43 -2.77 21.96
C SER A 352 57.94 -2.70 22.30
N VAL A 353 57.13 -3.57 21.67
CA VAL A 353 55.74 -3.79 22.06
C VAL A 353 55.69 -5.02 22.98
N VAL A 354 55.42 -4.79 24.27
CA VAL A 354 55.22 -5.87 25.24
C VAL A 354 53.82 -6.45 25.07
N ARG A 355 53.76 -7.75 24.81
CA ARG A 355 52.55 -8.58 24.83
C ARG A 355 52.22 -8.91 26.29
N GLN A 356 51.01 -8.57 26.74
CA GLN A 356 50.55 -8.93 28.08
C GLN A 356 49.41 -9.95 27.97
N GLU A 357 49.75 -11.21 28.23
CA GLU A 357 48.79 -12.29 28.43
C GLU A 357 48.36 -12.29 29.90
N SER A 358 47.06 -12.46 30.15
CA SER A 358 46.51 -12.62 31.50
C SER A 358 46.06 -14.06 31.71
N VAL A 359 46.89 -14.86 32.38
CA VAL A 359 46.57 -16.20 32.87
C VAL A 359 46.03 -16.10 34.30
N VAL A 360 44.91 -16.76 34.57
CA VAL A 360 44.51 -17.20 35.93
C VAL A 360 43.82 -18.57 35.83
N ASP A 361 44.60 -19.64 36.07
CA ASP A 361 44.18 -20.94 36.63
C ASP A 361 43.92 -20.77 38.15
N MET A 362 43.35 -21.67 38.98
CA MET A 362 42.90 -23.10 38.97
C MET A 362 41.96 -23.27 40.21
N ASP A 363 41.27 -24.37 40.57
CA ASP A 363 40.74 -25.61 39.98
C ASP A 363 39.52 -25.99 40.86
N SER A 364 38.53 -26.74 40.35
CA SER A 364 37.72 -27.65 41.18
C SER A 364 36.92 -28.64 40.32
N LYS A 365 37.06 -29.93 40.62
CA LYS A 365 36.46 -31.06 39.88
C LYS A 365 35.28 -31.69 40.62
N SER A 366 34.25 -32.10 39.88
CA SER A 366 33.43 -33.32 40.05
C SER A 366 32.24 -33.23 39.07
N SER A 367 32.03 -34.07 38.03
CA SER A 367 31.96 -35.54 37.87
C SER A 367 30.56 -36.14 38.11
N VAL A 368 30.09 -36.99 37.15
CA VAL A 368 28.86 -37.83 37.19
C VAL A 368 27.54 -37.05 36.93
N SER A 369 26.50 -37.46 36.18
CA SER A 369 26.07 -38.64 35.35
C SER A 369 25.12 -38.12 34.23
N GLU A 370 25.01 -38.67 33.01
CA GLU A 370 24.26 -39.88 32.53
C GLU A 370 22.70 -39.83 32.67
N PHE A 371 21.99 -40.50 31.73
CA PHE A 371 20.54 -40.50 31.37
C PHE A 371 20.08 -39.36 30.43
N VAL A 372 19.41 -39.54 29.27
CA VAL A 372 18.54 -40.57 28.60
C VAL A 372 17.02 -40.41 28.85
N GLU A 373 16.26 -40.42 27.73
CA GLU A 373 14.78 -40.51 27.59
C GLU A 373 13.92 -39.30 28.08
N VAL A 374 12.78 -38.94 27.47
CA VAL A 374 11.96 -39.50 26.36
C VAL A 374 11.66 -38.40 25.33
#